data_AF-A0A183DV63-F1
#
_entry.id   AF-A0A183DV63-F1
#
_cell.length_a   1.000
_cell.length_b   1.000
_cell.length_c   1.000
_cell.angle_alpha   90.00
_cell.angle_beta   90.00
_cell.angle_gamma   90.00
#
_symmetry.space_group_name_H-M   'P 1'
#
loop_
_entity.id
_entity.type
_entity.pdbx_description
1 polymer ?
#
loop_
_entity_poly.entity_id
_entity_poly.type
_entity_poly.pdbx_seq_one_letter_code
_entity_poly.pdbx_strand_id
1 'polypeptide(L)'
;MVQFLQEAVGRSSFIFVNADELLDFPRLTSQKVIYVGGIAVPKPMPLKDEYYEIMEKRKEGVVLVAFGTVAQSSSMSLEMKNAFLALFQTFPKITFIWKYEEENGSTVLNLGNLVVKNFVPQNDLLRMLLLRIFL
;
A
#
# COMPACT_ATOMS: atom_id res chain seq x y z
N MET A 1 -13.21 20.75 -13.17
CA MET A 1 -12.95 20.07 -11.88
C MET A 1 -12.18 20.94 -10.89
N VAL A 2 -10.99 21.47 -11.24
CA VAL A 2 -10.18 22.32 -10.34
C VAL A 2 -10.91 23.59 -9.90
N GLN A 3 -11.58 24.28 -10.82
CA GLN A 3 -12.28 25.54 -10.54
C GLN A 3 -13.46 25.38 -9.57
N PHE A 4 -14.21 24.28 -9.70
CA PHE A 4 -15.30 23.93 -8.78
C PHE A 4 -14.79 23.68 -7.36
N LEU A 5 -13.68 22.94 -7.22
CA LEU A 5 -13.06 22.67 -5.91
C LEU A 5 -12.60 23.96 -5.22
N GLN A 6 -12.00 24.89 -5.96
CA GLN A 6 -11.58 26.18 -5.41
C GLN A 6 -12.76 27.03 -4.95
N GLU A 7 -13.84 27.06 -5.73
CA GLU A 7 -15.06 27.80 -5.36
C GLU A 7 -15.74 27.18 -4.13
N ALA A 8 -15.82 25.85 -4.06
CA ALA A 8 -16.36 25.14 -2.91
C ALA A 8 -15.52 25.38 -1.64
N VAL A 9 -14.18 25.35 -1.76
CA VAL A 9 -13.23 25.67 -0.69
C VAL A 9 -13.43 27.11 -0.19
N GLY A 10 -13.55 28.08 -1.11
CA GLY A 10 -13.74 29.49 -0.76
C GLY A 10 -15.06 29.78 -0.03
N ARG A 11 -16.14 29.07 -0.40
CA ARG A 11 -17.47 29.20 0.21
C ARG A 11 -17.67 28.40 1.49
N SER A 12 -16.79 27.45 1.79
CA SER A 12 -16.93 26.60 2.98
C SER A 12 -16.65 27.39 4.26
N SER A 13 -17.40 27.05 5.32
CA SER A 13 -17.15 27.57 6.68
C SER A 13 -15.94 26.91 7.31
N PHE A 14 -15.79 25.59 7.10
CA PHE A 14 -14.67 24.79 7.58
C PHE A 14 -14.18 23.83 6.51
N ILE A 15 -12.91 23.47 6.57
CA ILE A 15 -12.25 22.53 5.67
C ILE A 15 -11.46 21.55 6.53
N PHE A 16 -11.86 20.29 6.52
CA PHE A 16 -11.14 19.23 7.21
C PHE A 16 -10.12 18.60 6.28
N VAL A 17 -8.86 18.61 6.71
CA VAL A 17 -7.73 18.08 5.93
C VAL A 17 -7.16 16.87 6.66
N ASN A 18 -7.18 15.69 6.02
CA ASN A 18 -6.57 14.48 6.56
C ASN A 18 -5.05 14.49 6.36
N ALA A 19 -4.38 15.38 7.10
CA ALA A 19 -2.93 15.50 7.16
C ALA A 19 -2.52 15.92 8.57
N ASP A 20 -1.26 15.65 8.92
CA ASP A 20 -0.61 16.25 10.08
C ASP A 20 -0.04 17.62 9.66
N GLU A 21 -0.37 18.68 10.39
CA GLU A 21 0.03 20.04 10.04
C GLU A 21 1.55 20.22 9.96
N LEU A 22 2.32 19.50 10.79
CA LEU A 22 3.78 19.62 10.86
C LEU A 22 4.49 18.86 9.75
N LEU A 23 3.82 17.86 9.17
CA LEU A 23 4.36 17.02 8.09
C LEU A 23 3.85 17.44 6.71
N ASP A 24 2.85 18.31 6.66
CA ASP A 24 2.27 18.82 5.41
C ASP A 24 3.10 19.97 4.84
N PHE A 25 2.94 20.24 3.54
CA PHE A 25 3.65 21.31 2.87
C PHE A 25 3.23 22.69 3.41
N PRO A 26 4.20 23.59 3.70
CA PRO A 26 3.88 24.92 4.19
C PRO A 26 3.12 25.69 3.12
N ARG A 27 1.94 26.19 3.48
CA ARG A 27 1.07 26.98 2.61
C ARG A 27 0.31 27.99 3.44
N LEU A 28 -0.15 29.07 2.78
CA LEU A 28 -1.08 30.01 3.42
C LEU A 28 -2.35 29.25 3.80
N THR A 29 -2.61 29.21 5.10
CA THR A 29 -3.79 28.57 5.67
C THR A 29 -4.67 29.60 6.36
N SER A 30 -5.93 29.25 6.57
CA SER A 30 -6.92 30.07 7.27
C SER A 30 -7.36 29.31 8.53
N GLN A 31 -7.88 30.03 9.53
CA GLN A 31 -8.52 29.41 10.70
C GLN A 31 -9.72 28.50 10.35
N LYS A 32 -10.20 28.55 9.10
CA LYS A 32 -11.20 27.61 8.56
C LYS A 32 -10.66 26.20 8.33
N VAL A 33 -9.34 26.03 8.19
CA VAL A 33 -8.70 24.75 7.89
C VAL A 33 -8.39 24.04 9.21
N ILE A 34 -8.94 22.83 9.36
CA ILE A 34 -8.77 21.99 10.55
C ILE A 34 -8.07 20.71 10.11
N TYR A 35 -6.88 20.47 10.65
CA TYR A 35 -6.10 19.26 10.41
C TYR A 35 -6.64 18.11 11.25
N VAL A 36 -7.02 17.02 10.58
CA VAL A 36 -7.58 15.78 11.14
C VAL A 36 -6.83 14.57 10.60
N GLY A 37 -5.50 14.64 10.66
CA GLY A 37 -4.61 13.58 10.19
C GLY A 37 -4.94 12.22 10.81
N GLY A 38 -4.92 11.18 9.97
CA GLY A 38 -5.17 9.79 10.40
C GLY A 38 -6.64 9.43 10.59
N ILE A 39 -7.60 10.33 10.30
CA ILE A 39 -9.03 10.09 10.55
C ILE A 39 -9.58 8.86 9.80
N ALA A 40 -8.99 8.52 8.66
CA ALA A 40 -9.38 7.38 7.83
C ALA A 40 -8.56 6.11 8.09
N VAL A 41 -7.60 6.13 9.03
CA VAL A 41 -6.72 4.99 9.31
C VAL A 41 -7.38 4.10 10.37
N PRO A 42 -7.82 2.87 10.02
CA PRO A 42 -8.42 1.97 10.99
C PRO A 42 -7.37 1.42 11.96
N LYS A 43 -7.80 1.04 13.17
CA LYS A 43 -6.92 0.33 14.11
C LYS A 43 -6.52 -1.03 13.52
N PRO A 44 -5.21 -1.36 13.45
CA PRO A 44 -4.76 -2.66 12.96
C PRO A 44 -5.31 -3.81 13.80
N MET A 45 -5.84 -4.82 13.12
CA MET A 45 -6.34 -6.06 13.72
C MET A 45 -5.24 -7.13 13.75
N PRO A 46 -5.37 -8.17 14.60
CA PRO A 46 -4.52 -9.35 14.49
C PRO A 46 -4.64 -9.99 13.11
N LEU A 47 -3.51 -10.48 12.58
CA LEU A 47 -3.51 -11.19 11.30
C LEU A 47 -4.25 -12.53 11.43
N LYS A 48 -4.79 -13.02 10.32
CA LYS A 48 -5.26 -14.41 10.23
C LYS A 48 -4.07 -15.36 10.17
N ASP A 49 -4.27 -16.61 10.58
CA ASP A 49 -3.22 -17.65 10.62
C ASP A 49 -2.47 -17.77 9.28
N GLU A 50 -3.18 -17.67 8.14
CA GLU A 50 -2.55 -17.72 6.81
C GLU A 50 -1.45 -16.67 6.63
N TYR A 51 -1.65 -15.45 7.15
CA TYR A 51 -0.69 -14.36 7.01
C TYR A 51 0.42 -14.48 8.05
N TYR A 52 0.15 -15.03 9.24
CA TYR A 52 1.21 -15.36 10.19
C TYR A 52 2.18 -16.38 9.59
N GLU A 53 1.68 -17.45 8.96
CA GLU A 53 2.52 -18.43 8.29
C GLU A 53 3.36 -17.82 7.16
N ILE A 54 2.75 -16.96 6.32
CA ILE A 54 3.48 -16.24 5.25
C ILE A 54 4.60 -15.38 5.85
N MET A 55 4.28 -14.63 6.90
CA MET A 55 5.21 -13.70 7.54
C MET A 55 6.38 -14.42 8.21
N GLU A 56 6.13 -15.60 8.78
CA GLU A 56 7.12 -16.36 9.52
C GLU A 56 7.92 -17.36 8.69
N LYS A 57 7.47 -17.67 7.47
CA LYS A 57 8.10 -18.66 6.57
C LYS A 57 9.59 -18.40 6.34
N ARG A 58 10.00 -17.13 6.31
CA ARG A 58 11.40 -16.71 6.17
C ARG A 58 11.69 -15.59 7.16
N LYS A 59 12.71 -15.76 7.98
CA LYS A 59 12.99 -14.86 9.11
C LYS A 59 13.75 -13.60 8.69
N GLU A 60 14.30 -13.58 7.47
CA GLU A 60 15.03 -12.45 6.90
C GLU A 60 14.13 -11.24 6.60
N GLY A 61 12.83 -11.47 6.36
CA GLY A 61 11.84 -10.40 6.28
C GLY A 61 10.85 -10.57 5.12
N VAL A 62 9.86 -9.69 5.14
CA VAL A 62 8.78 -9.63 4.15
C VAL A 62 8.76 -8.28 3.46
N VAL A 63 8.52 -8.31 2.16
CA VAL A 63 8.27 -7.14 1.32
C VAL A 63 6.84 -7.21 0.82
N LEU A 64 6.07 -6.15 1.03
CA LEU A 64 4.74 -5.98 0.46
C LEU A 64 4.84 -5.10 -0.79
N VAL A 65 4.28 -5.57 -1.91
CA VAL A 65 4.16 -4.83 -3.16
C VAL A 65 2.68 -4.60 -3.45
N ALA A 66 2.18 -3.38 -3.28
CA ALA A 66 0.79 -3.00 -3.53
C ALA A 66 0.63 -1.51 -3.88
N PHE A 67 0.08 -1.25 -5.08
CA PHE A 67 -0.06 0.10 -5.65
C PHE A 67 -1.46 0.73 -5.46
N GLY A 68 -2.20 0.25 -4.45
CA GLY A 68 -3.56 0.70 -4.17
C GLY A 68 -4.61 0.11 -5.11
N THR A 69 -5.71 0.83 -5.33
CA THR A 69 -6.87 0.36 -6.11
C THR A 69 -6.90 0.91 -7.54
N VAL A 70 -6.21 2.02 -7.79
CA VAL A 70 -6.22 2.74 -9.07
C VAL A 70 -5.10 2.27 -9.99
N ALA A 71 -3.87 2.18 -9.48
CA ALA A 71 -2.73 1.65 -10.21
C ALA A 71 -2.63 0.15 -9.93
N GLN A 72 -3.16 -0.68 -10.82
CA GLN A 72 -3.19 -2.15 -10.61
C GLN A 72 -1.89 -2.80 -11.10
N SER A 73 -1.35 -3.75 -10.33
CA SER A 73 -0.16 -4.51 -10.72
C SER A 73 -0.41 -5.34 -11.99
N SER A 74 -1.64 -5.80 -12.18
CA SER A 74 -2.05 -6.51 -13.41
C SER A 74 -1.90 -5.65 -14.66
N SER A 75 -2.04 -4.33 -14.53
CA SER A 75 -1.94 -3.37 -15.64
C SER A 75 -0.50 -2.94 -15.96
N MET A 76 0.50 -3.43 -15.22
CA MET A 76 1.90 -3.15 -15.51
C MET A 76 2.32 -3.67 -16.89
N SER A 77 3.27 -2.98 -17.52
CA SER A 77 3.90 -3.48 -18.74
C SER A 77 4.61 -4.81 -18.48
N LEU A 78 4.79 -5.61 -19.52
CA LEU A 78 5.51 -6.88 -19.41
C LEU A 78 6.94 -6.68 -18.90
N GLU A 79 7.60 -5.59 -19.32
CA GLU A 79 8.94 -5.21 -18.84
C GLU A 79 8.97 -4.97 -17.33
N MET A 80 8.01 -4.20 -16.79
CA MET A 80 7.90 -3.96 -15.34
C MET A 80 7.64 -5.26 -14.58
N LYS A 81 6.72 -6.10 -15.08
CA LYS A 81 6.45 -7.42 -14.49
C LYS A 81 7.73 -8.27 -14.45
N ASN A 82 8.48 -8.33 -15.55
CA ASN A 82 9.74 -9.07 -15.61
C ASN A 82 10.81 -8.52 -14.65
N ALA A 83 10.88 -7.20 -14.47
CA ALA A 83 11.79 -6.59 -13.50
C ALA A 83 11.46 -7.01 -12.05
N PHE A 84 10.18 -7.03 -11.68
CA PHE A 84 9.76 -7.55 -10.37
C PHE A 84 10.08 -9.04 -10.21
N LEU A 85 9.86 -9.85 -11.24
CA LEU A 85 10.17 -11.28 -11.19
C LEU A 85 11.67 -11.54 -11.02
N ALA A 86 12.51 -10.80 -11.73
CA ALA A 86 13.96 -10.85 -11.55
C ALA A 86 14.37 -10.42 -10.13
N LEU A 87 13.73 -9.39 -9.58
CA LEU A 87 13.91 -8.96 -8.20
C LEU A 87 13.59 -10.10 -7.21
N PHE A 88 12.43 -10.75 -7.37
CA PHE A 88 12.02 -11.84 -6.46
C PHE A 88 13.00 -13.02 -6.50
N GLN A 89 13.49 -13.38 -7.69
CA GLN A 89 14.49 -14.43 -7.86
C GLN A 89 15.85 -14.08 -7.23
N THR A 90 16.24 -12.80 -7.28
CA THR A 90 17.49 -12.31 -6.71
C THR A 90 17.53 -12.44 -5.18
N PHE A 91 16.37 -12.38 -4.52
CA PHE A 91 16.25 -12.44 -3.06
C PHE A 91 15.44 -13.66 -2.57
N PRO A 92 15.95 -14.90 -2.75
CA PRO A 92 15.19 -16.13 -2.43
C PRO A 92 14.88 -16.32 -0.94
N LYS A 93 15.61 -15.60 -0.07
CA LYS A 93 15.42 -15.59 1.39
C LYS A 93 14.38 -14.56 1.86
N ILE A 94 13.91 -13.69 0.98
CA ILE A 94 12.87 -12.71 1.32
C ILE A 94 11.54 -13.22 0.81
N THR A 95 10.50 -13.12 1.64
CA THR A 95 9.12 -13.38 1.19
C THR A 95 8.55 -12.13 0.56
N PHE A 96 8.04 -12.23 -0.66
CA PHE A 96 7.35 -11.16 -1.35
C PHE A 96 5.85 -11.44 -1.36
N ILE A 97 5.06 -10.49 -0.86
CA ILE A 97 3.61 -10.48 -1.02
C ILE A 97 3.31 -9.49 -2.13
N TRP A 98 2.82 -9.96 -3.27
CA TRP A 98 2.47 -9.11 -4.40
C TRP A 98 0.95 -9.06 -4.56
N LYS A 99 0.38 -7.88 -4.33
CA LYS A 99 -1.02 -7.61 -4.63
C LYS A 99 -1.19 -7.55 -6.15
N TYR A 100 -1.96 -8.47 -6.71
CA TYR A 100 -2.16 -8.64 -8.14
C TYR A 100 -3.61 -8.97 -8.46
N GLU A 101 -4.25 -8.11 -9.25
CA GLU A 101 -5.71 -8.05 -9.35
C GLU A 101 -6.32 -9.13 -10.26
N GLU A 102 -5.54 -9.76 -11.13
CA GLU A 102 -6.00 -10.80 -12.05
C GLU A 102 -5.62 -12.22 -11.59
N GLU A 103 -6.61 -13.11 -11.51
CA GLU A 103 -6.42 -14.49 -11.06
C GLU A 103 -5.52 -15.32 -11.98
N ASN A 104 -5.55 -15.06 -13.30
CA ASN A 104 -4.73 -15.76 -14.29
C ASN A 104 -3.24 -15.36 -14.24
N GLY A 105 -2.89 -14.31 -13.49
CA GLY A 105 -1.51 -13.93 -13.19
C GLY A 105 -0.76 -15.00 -12.39
N SER A 106 -1.46 -15.97 -11.78
CA SER A 106 -0.87 -17.13 -11.10
C SER A 106 -0.01 -18.01 -12.02
N THR A 107 -0.21 -17.93 -13.33
CA THR A 107 0.63 -18.64 -14.31
C THR A 107 2.00 -17.95 -14.49
N VAL A 108 2.14 -16.71 -14.03
CA VAL A 108 3.35 -15.87 -14.10
C VAL A 108 4.32 -16.21 -12.96
N LEU A 109 4.61 -17.50 -12.78
CA LEU A 109 5.75 -18.08 -12.03
C LEU A 109 5.45 -18.52 -10.59
N ASN A 110 5.62 -19.83 -10.40
CA ASN A 110 5.62 -20.52 -9.12
C ASN A 110 6.98 -20.32 -8.43
N LEU A 111 7.27 -19.10 -7.96
CA LEU A 111 8.44 -18.82 -7.14
C LEU A 111 8.13 -19.15 -5.67
N GLY A 112 8.95 -20.00 -5.04
CA GLY A 112 8.69 -20.44 -3.67
C GLY A 112 8.71 -19.33 -2.61
N ASN A 113 9.20 -18.14 -2.97
CA ASN A 113 9.26 -16.94 -2.13
C ASN A 113 8.28 -15.82 -2.54
N LEU A 114 7.42 -16.07 -3.53
CA LEU A 114 6.40 -15.14 -3.97
C LEU A 114 5.01 -15.62 -3.54
N VAL A 115 4.23 -14.72 -2.96
CA VAL A 115 2.82 -14.91 -2.61
C VAL A 115 2.01 -13.90 -3.40
N VAL A 116 1.19 -14.37 -4.33
CA VAL A 116 0.32 -13.52 -5.16
C VAL A 116 -1.10 -13.55 -4.59
N LYS A 117 -1.69 -12.38 -4.35
CA LYS A 117 -3.06 -12.25 -3.82
C LYS A 117 -3.77 -11.08 -4.49
N ASN A 118 -5.06 -11.21 -4.77
CA ASN A 118 -5.89 -10.09 -5.27
C ASN A 118 -6.15 -9.01 -4.20
N PHE A 119 -6.17 -9.42 -2.94
CA PHE A 119 -6.42 -8.59 -1.78
C PHE A 119 -5.47 -8.97 -0.65
N VAL A 120 -5.03 -7.97 0.11
CA VAL A 120 -4.15 -8.11 1.27
C VAL A 120 -4.64 -7.19 2.39
N PRO A 121 -4.58 -7.62 3.67
CA PRO A 121 -4.90 -6.77 4.82
C PRO A 121 -3.75 -5.80 5.09
N GLN A 122 -3.56 -4.81 4.20
CA GLN A 122 -2.40 -3.91 4.19
C GLN A 122 -2.19 -3.21 5.53
N ASN A 123 -3.26 -2.68 6.15
CA ASN A 123 -3.17 -1.99 7.44
C ASN A 123 -2.62 -2.90 8.56
N ASP A 124 -2.99 -4.17 8.53
CA ASP A 124 -2.59 -5.15 9.55
C ASP A 124 -1.16 -5.65 9.30
N LEU A 125 -0.80 -5.84 8.02
CA LEU A 125 0.55 -6.23 7.60
C LEU A 125 1.58 -5.14 7.93
N LEU A 126 1.26 -3.86 7.70
CA LEU A 126 2.18 -2.74 7.94
C LEU A 126 2.57 -2.57 9.42
N ARG A 127 1.82 -3.16 10.35
CA ARG A 127 2.18 -3.17 11.79
C ARG A 127 3.26 -4.20 12.13
N MET A 128 3.49 -5.20 11.28
CA MET A 128 4.36 -6.32 11.61
C MET A 128 5.84 -5.96 11.51
N LEU A 129 6.62 -6.28 12.55
CA LEU A 129 8.07 -6.04 12.57
C LEU A 129 8.86 -6.81 11.49
N LEU A 130 8.30 -7.92 11.01
CA LEU A 130 8.90 -8.71 9.93
C LEU A 130 8.67 -8.09 8.55
N LEU A 131 7.68 -7.19 8.39
CA LEU A 131 7.52 -6.41 7.16
C LEU A 131 8.57 -5.31 7.17
N ARG A 132 9.50 -5.36 6.22
CA ARG A 132 10.64 -4.45 6.14
C ARG A 132 10.43 -3.34 5.12
N ILE A 133 9.74 -3.65 4.03
CA ILE A 133 9.56 -2.74 2.90
C ILE A 133 8.10 -2.81 2.43
N PHE A 134 7.56 -1.65 2.10
CA PHE A 134 6.30 -1.48 1.39
C PHE A 134 6.56 -0.72 0.09
N LEU A 135 6.22 -1.32 -1.05
CA LEU A 135 6.32 -0.77 -2.40
C LEU A 135 4.94 -0.53 -3.00
#